data_AF-A0A9E8CTA3-F1
#
_entry.id   AF-A0A9E8CTA3-F1
#
_cell.length_a   1.000
_cell.length_b   1.000
_cell.length_c   1.000
_cell.angle_alpha   90.00
_cell.angle_beta   90.00
_cell.angle_gamma   90.00
#
_symmetry.space_group_name_H-M   'P 1'
#
loop_
_entity.id
_entity.type
_entity.pdbx_description
1 polymer ?
#
loop_
_entity_poly.entity_id
_entity_poly.type
_entity_poly.pdbx_seq_one_letter_code
_entity_poly.pdbx_strand_id
1 'polypeptide(L)'
;MTAIPTSAPRPRRIAGTPGQIALALAIAAFLLMFLVLPVATVIYVAFTEKGTSTFTLVNFYDFVRTELFMRSLWNSFYVSALSVVWASVFALPLAYLTTRFVFRGAAIVQTLGFLPLIMPPFVGAVAMQLFFGRNGSINLLLDDWFGFKIDFMEGLNGVIFVQSVHYFPFILINLSAALRNVDRAMEEAAQNLGSSGFRLFRRIVFPLAMPGYLAGASLVFVKVFDDLATPLLLNVKDMLAPQAYLRVTSIGIADPMGYVISVVLIIASVTAMWLSARALKGRDYATTQRGGGGLAKRVMTPMEAVFGYGIVILILALVLAPHLGLLLLSFATIWSFSPLPDAYTIAHYGRVFGESSVYIKNTLIYATIAGGIDVVLGVAIAYLVLRTRLIGREWLDWMATAALAIPGVVLGIGYLRTFYGITLPDGTPLAALWITIVMALAIRRLPYALRACYAALQQISVSLEEAAENLGATKARTVRRIVVPLMAGGILAGFVTSFSTAAVELSATLMLVQSNSDAPLAYGLYVFMQSAAGRGPGAALGVVAVILVAACTFLSHLIIERSQKAKGMGH
;
A
#
# COMPACT_ATOMS: atom_id res chain seq x y z
N MET A 1 17.93 58.77 11.57
CA MET A 1 16.77 58.33 10.78
C MET A 1 17.13 58.41 9.31
N THR A 2 17.47 57.29 8.70
CA THR A 2 17.76 57.18 7.25
C THR A 2 16.92 56.04 6.72
N ALA A 3 15.91 56.39 5.93
CA ALA A 3 14.93 55.48 5.36
C ALA A 3 15.61 54.51 4.37
N ILE A 4 15.38 53.21 4.57
CA ILE A 4 15.76 52.15 3.63
C ILE A 4 14.82 52.26 2.42
N PRO A 5 15.32 52.30 1.17
CA PRO A 5 14.43 52.35 0.00
C PRO A 5 13.70 51.02 -0.15
N THR A 6 12.37 51.08 -0.16
CA THR A 6 11.49 49.97 -0.51
C THR A 6 11.67 49.65 -1.99
N SER A 7 12.40 48.56 -2.28
CA SER A 7 12.52 48.05 -3.65
C SER A 7 11.14 47.64 -4.18
N ALA A 8 10.75 48.21 -5.32
CA ALA A 8 9.52 47.86 -6.03
C ALA A 8 9.51 46.35 -6.39
N PRO A 9 8.34 45.68 -6.36
CA PRO A 9 8.24 44.27 -6.72
C PRO A 9 8.61 44.10 -8.20
N ARG A 10 9.75 43.44 -8.46
CA ARG A 10 10.16 43.08 -9.82
C ARG A 10 9.07 42.20 -10.48
N PRO A 11 8.74 42.40 -11.77
CA PRO A 11 7.76 41.59 -12.46
C PRO A 11 8.18 40.10 -12.42
N ARG A 12 7.24 39.23 -12.05
CA ARG A 12 7.40 37.76 -12.01
C ARG A 12 7.69 37.25 -13.44
N ARG A 13 8.95 37.28 -13.87
CA ARG A 13 9.40 36.55 -15.07
C ARG A 13 9.09 35.07 -14.86
N ILE A 14 8.50 34.44 -15.87
CA ILE A 14 8.27 32.98 -15.94
C ILE A 14 9.63 32.32 -15.72
N ALA A 15 9.85 31.76 -14.54
CA ALA A 15 11.15 31.39 -14.02
C ALA A 15 11.50 29.91 -14.28
N GLY A 16 11.21 29.44 -15.49
CA GLY A 16 11.52 28.09 -15.95
C GLY A 16 12.34 28.11 -17.23
N THR A 17 13.40 27.27 -17.30
CA THR A 17 14.10 27.08 -18.57
C THR A 17 13.20 26.30 -19.56
N PRO A 18 13.36 26.46 -20.88
CA PRO A 18 12.56 25.73 -21.87
C PRO A 18 12.56 24.21 -21.64
N GLY A 19 13.70 23.65 -21.24
CA GLY A 19 13.81 22.23 -20.91
C GLY A 19 13.01 21.81 -19.66
N GLN A 20 12.95 22.67 -18.63
CA GLN A 20 12.12 22.40 -17.45
C GLN A 20 10.63 22.45 -17.78
N ILE A 21 10.22 23.38 -18.66
CA ILE A 21 8.84 23.48 -19.14
C ILE A 21 8.48 22.24 -19.97
N ALA A 22 9.34 21.85 -20.92
CA ALA A 22 9.12 20.66 -21.74
C ALA A 22 9.02 19.38 -20.88
N LEU A 23 9.88 19.23 -19.88
CA LEU A 23 9.81 18.12 -18.93
C LEU A 23 8.51 18.14 -18.12
N ALA A 24 8.12 19.30 -17.59
CA ALA A 24 6.87 19.45 -16.85
C ALA A 24 5.64 19.11 -17.72
N LEU A 25 5.63 19.56 -18.97
CA LEU A 25 4.56 19.25 -19.93
C LEU A 25 4.52 17.76 -20.30
N ALA A 26 5.67 17.12 -20.49
CA ALA A 26 5.74 15.69 -20.76
C ALA A 26 5.19 14.85 -19.59
N ILE A 27 5.57 15.21 -18.36
CA ILE A 27 5.04 14.56 -17.15
C ILE A 27 3.54 14.83 -17.00
N ALA A 28 3.10 16.07 -17.21
CA ALA A 28 1.68 16.42 -17.17
C ALA A 28 0.89 15.62 -18.21
N ALA A 29 1.38 15.53 -19.46
CA ALA A 29 0.75 14.75 -20.51
C ALA A 29 0.65 13.25 -20.14
N PHE A 30 1.72 12.69 -19.57
CA PHE A 30 1.72 11.31 -19.07
C PHE A 30 0.67 11.09 -17.97
N LEU A 31 0.64 11.94 -16.95
CA LEU A 31 -0.35 11.84 -15.86
C LEU A 31 -1.77 12.11 -16.36
N LEU A 32 -1.96 13.04 -17.29
CA LEU A 32 -3.26 13.29 -17.90
C LEU A 32 -3.76 12.07 -18.67
N MET A 33 -2.90 11.45 -19.49
CA MET A 33 -3.24 10.31 -20.33
C MET A 33 -3.48 9.02 -19.54
N PHE A 34 -2.65 8.74 -18.53
CA PHE A 34 -2.63 7.44 -17.85
C PHE A 34 -3.23 7.46 -16.44
N LEU A 35 -3.52 8.63 -15.85
CA LEU A 35 -4.20 8.74 -14.57
C LEU A 35 -5.53 9.47 -14.70
N VAL A 36 -5.51 10.72 -15.19
CA VAL A 36 -6.71 11.57 -15.19
C VAL A 36 -7.73 11.08 -16.21
N LEU A 37 -7.32 10.77 -17.44
CA LEU A 37 -8.23 10.34 -18.50
C LEU A 37 -8.97 9.04 -18.13
N PRO A 38 -8.31 7.95 -17.67
CA PRO A 38 -9.02 6.74 -17.22
C PRO A 38 -10.04 7.00 -16.10
N VAL A 39 -9.68 7.81 -15.11
CA VAL A 39 -10.56 8.14 -13.99
C VAL A 39 -11.72 9.03 -14.45
N ALA A 40 -11.44 10.01 -15.31
CA ALA A 40 -12.44 10.88 -15.91
C ALA A 40 -13.42 10.09 -16.78
N THR A 41 -12.94 9.10 -17.55
CA THR A 41 -13.80 8.19 -18.31
C THR A 41 -14.72 7.39 -17.41
N VAL A 42 -14.22 6.88 -16.27
CA VAL A 42 -15.07 6.18 -15.29
C VAL A 42 -16.17 7.09 -14.76
N ILE A 43 -15.79 8.30 -14.34
CA ILE A 43 -16.75 9.29 -13.83
C ILE A 43 -17.75 9.63 -14.93
N TYR A 44 -17.30 9.92 -16.14
CA TYR A 44 -18.15 10.25 -17.29
C TYR A 44 -19.18 9.16 -17.55
N VAL A 45 -18.77 7.89 -17.64
CA VAL A 45 -19.68 6.77 -17.92
C VAL A 45 -20.71 6.58 -16.82
N ALA A 46 -20.37 6.85 -15.56
CA ALA A 46 -21.32 6.77 -14.44
C ALA A 46 -22.48 7.78 -14.58
N PHE A 47 -22.23 8.93 -15.22
CA PHE A 47 -23.21 10.00 -15.45
C PHE A 47 -23.83 9.97 -16.86
N THR A 48 -23.59 8.93 -17.65
CA THR A 48 -24.20 8.77 -18.98
C THR A 48 -25.13 7.57 -19.05
N GLU A 49 -26.18 7.69 -19.85
CA GLU A 49 -27.06 6.56 -20.15
C GLU A 49 -26.34 5.51 -21.02
N LYS A 50 -26.76 4.25 -20.89
CA LYS A 50 -26.09 3.13 -21.55
C LYS A 50 -26.16 3.27 -23.07
N GLY A 51 -25.00 3.40 -23.71
CA GLY A 51 -24.87 3.47 -25.16
C GLY A 51 -25.13 4.86 -25.76
N THR A 52 -25.38 5.87 -24.93
CA THR A 52 -25.57 7.26 -25.35
C THR A 52 -24.57 8.17 -24.64
N SER A 53 -24.48 9.43 -25.08
CA SER A 53 -23.72 10.49 -24.40
C SER A 53 -24.63 11.43 -23.60
N THR A 54 -25.88 11.02 -23.36
CA THR A 54 -26.88 11.80 -22.62
C THR A 54 -26.60 11.73 -21.12
N PHE A 55 -26.56 12.89 -20.47
CA PHE A 55 -26.37 12.98 -19.02
C PHE A 55 -27.57 12.35 -18.30
N THR A 56 -27.30 11.53 -17.30
CA THR A 56 -28.32 10.88 -16.46
C THR A 56 -27.87 10.72 -15.02
N LEU A 57 -28.83 10.81 -14.11
CA LEU A 57 -28.67 10.44 -12.69
C LEU A 57 -29.40 9.13 -12.35
N VAL A 58 -30.09 8.52 -13.33
CA VAL A 58 -30.84 7.28 -13.14
C VAL A 58 -29.92 6.16 -12.67
N ASN A 59 -28.68 6.10 -13.16
CA ASN A 59 -27.72 5.10 -12.71
C ASN A 59 -27.45 5.16 -11.19
N PHE A 60 -27.41 6.35 -10.60
CA PHE A 60 -27.22 6.53 -9.15
C PHE A 60 -28.51 6.23 -8.38
N TYR A 61 -29.66 6.55 -8.95
CA TYR A 61 -30.95 6.18 -8.39
C TYR A 61 -31.15 4.66 -8.34
N ASP A 62 -30.80 3.96 -9.42
CA ASP A 62 -30.84 2.50 -9.50
C ASP A 62 -29.85 1.87 -8.51
N PHE A 63 -28.67 2.47 -8.33
CA PHE A 63 -27.71 2.05 -7.31
C PHE A 63 -28.33 2.06 -5.91
N VAL A 64 -28.98 3.16 -5.52
CA VAL A 64 -29.59 3.31 -4.18
C VAL A 64 -30.81 2.40 -4.00
N ARG A 65 -31.56 2.12 -5.08
CA ARG A 65 -32.73 1.21 -5.03
C ARG A 65 -32.37 -0.27 -5.04
N THR A 66 -31.18 -0.63 -5.49
CA THR A 66 -30.77 -2.03 -5.55
C THR A 66 -30.23 -2.48 -4.19
N GLU A 67 -30.96 -3.37 -3.51
CA GLU A 67 -30.61 -3.87 -2.17
C GLU A 67 -29.19 -4.43 -2.11
N LEU A 68 -28.77 -5.19 -3.12
CA LEU A 68 -27.42 -5.75 -3.21
C LEU A 68 -26.32 -4.67 -3.16
N PHE A 69 -26.53 -3.54 -3.82
CA PHE A 69 -25.53 -2.46 -3.89
C PHE A 69 -25.48 -1.67 -2.58
N MET A 70 -26.64 -1.39 -1.99
CA MET A 70 -26.69 -0.76 -0.66
C MET A 70 -26.13 -1.65 0.44
N ARG A 71 -26.39 -2.96 0.40
CA ARG A 71 -25.75 -3.93 1.29
C ARG A 71 -24.24 -3.98 1.05
N SER A 72 -23.80 -3.98 -0.20
CA SER A 72 -22.36 -3.96 -0.54
C SER A 72 -21.65 -2.69 -0.06
N LEU A 73 -22.32 -1.54 -0.12
CA LEU A 73 -21.85 -0.28 0.43
C LEU A 73 -21.63 -0.40 1.95
N TRP A 74 -22.66 -0.83 2.68
CA TRP A 74 -22.59 -1.00 4.13
C TRP A 74 -21.56 -2.03 4.55
N ASN A 75 -21.51 -3.18 3.88
CA ASN A 75 -20.52 -4.22 4.15
C ASN A 75 -19.09 -3.71 3.93
N SER A 76 -18.85 -2.92 2.88
CA SER A 76 -17.51 -2.37 2.62
C SER A 76 -17.07 -1.41 3.72
N PHE A 77 -17.97 -0.54 4.20
CA PHE A 77 -17.71 0.33 5.34
C PHE A 77 -17.54 -0.45 6.64
N TYR A 78 -18.41 -1.42 6.90
CA TYR A 78 -18.38 -2.28 8.09
C TYR A 78 -17.06 -3.06 8.19
N VAL A 79 -16.69 -3.75 7.11
CA VAL A 79 -15.43 -4.51 7.03
C VAL A 79 -14.24 -3.59 7.20
N SER A 80 -14.18 -2.46 6.49
CA SER A 80 -13.06 -1.53 6.60
C SER A 80 -12.91 -0.90 7.98
N ALA A 81 -14.01 -0.50 8.61
CA ALA A 81 -13.99 0.08 9.95
C ALA A 81 -13.57 -0.95 11.00
N LEU A 82 -14.14 -2.17 10.97
CA LEU A 82 -13.76 -3.21 11.92
C LEU A 82 -12.35 -3.74 11.70
N SER A 83 -11.87 -3.79 10.45
CA SER A 83 -10.48 -4.14 10.18
C SER A 83 -9.51 -3.13 10.77
N VAL A 84 -9.83 -1.82 10.77
CA VAL A 84 -9.03 -0.81 11.47
C VAL A 84 -9.03 -1.06 12.98
N VAL A 85 -10.19 -1.39 13.58
CA VAL A 85 -10.30 -1.67 15.02
C VAL A 85 -9.42 -2.85 15.40
N TRP A 86 -9.55 -3.99 14.71
CA TRP A 86 -8.78 -5.20 15.00
C TRP A 86 -7.30 -5.05 14.65
N ALA A 87 -6.97 -4.38 13.54
CA ALA A 87 -5.59 -4.00 13.24
C ALA A 87 -4.99 -3.14 14.37
N SER A 88 -5.77 -2.25 14.97
CA SER A 88 -5.31 -1.43 16.10
C SER A 88 -5.06 -2.26 17.36
N VAL A 89 -5.88 -3.29 17.60
CA VAL A 89 -5.67 -4.26 18.70
C VAL A 89 -4.32 -4.96 18.57
N PHE A 90 -3.85 -5.26 17.35
CA PHE A 90 -2.52 -5.83 17.12
C PHE A 90 -1.40 -4.78 17.15
N ALA A 91 -1.62 -3.64 16.49
CA ALA A 91 -0.58 -2.62 16.30
C ALA A 91 -0.27 -1.84 17.59
N LEU A 92 -1.27 -1.48 18.40
CA LEU A 92 -1.09 -0.63 19.59
C LEU A 92 -0.16 -1.27 20.62
N PRO A 93 -0.36 -2.54 21.06
CA PRO A 93 0.53 -3.17 22.02
C PRO A 93 1.94 -3.33 21.45
N LEU A 94 2.09 -3.78 20.21
CA LEU A 94 3.39 -3.95 19.57
C LEU A 94 4.15 -2.63 19.47
N ALA A 95 3.50 -1.56 19.01
CA ALA A 95 4.10 -0.24 18.89
C ALA A 95 4.52 0.30 20.26
N TYR A 96 3.63 0.22 21.26
CA TYR A 96 3.90 0.76 22.59
C TYR A 96 5.03 0.00 23.30
N LEU A 97 4.99 -1.34 23.31
CA LEU A 97 5.99 -2.17 24.00
C LEU A 97 7.38 -2.02 23.38
N THR A 98 7.48 -2.02 22.05
CA THR A 98 8.79 -1.99 21.36
C THR A 98 9.44 -0.59 21.33
N THR A 99 8.63 0.48 21.39
CA THR A 99 9.14 1.86 21.34
C THR A 99 9.36 2.47 22.72
N ARG A 100 8.50 2.18 23.70
CA ARG A 100 8.55 2.83 25.03
C ARG A 100 9.32 2.07 26.09
N PHE A 101 9.45 0.76 25.93
CA PHE A 101 10.12 -0.07 26.92
C PHE A 101 11.44 -0.63 26.42
N VAL A 102 12.33 -0.95 27.38
CA VAL A 102 13.54 -1.74 27.14
C VAL A 102 13.11 -3.18 26.85
N PHE A 103 12.78 -3.43 25.59
CA PHE A 103 12.29 -4.71 25.11
C PHE A 103 13.39 -5.43 24.33
N ARG A 104 13.84 -6.60 24.83
CA ARG A 104 14.88 -7.40 24.15
C ARG A 104 14.26 -8.03 22.91
N GLY A 105 14.92 -7.90 21.77
CA GLY A 105 14.36 -8.38 20.49
C GLY A 105 13.32 -7.45 19.85
N ALA A 106 13.22 -6.19 20.27
CA ALA A 106 12.30 -5.21 19.66
C ALA A 106 12.47 -5.11 18.14
N ALA A 107 13.71 -5.21 17.64
CA ALA A 107 13.99 -5.24 16.21
C ALA A 107 13.39 -6.47 15.52
N ILE A 108 13.50 -7.65 16.13
CA ILE A 108 12.93 -8.89 15.60
C ILE A 108 11.40 -8.78 15.55
N VAL A 109 10.77 -8.31 16.63
CA VAL A 109 9.31 -8.13 16.69
C VAL A 109 8.82 -7.15 15.63
N GLN A 110 9.52 -6.03 15.43
CA GLN A 110 9.18 -5.07 14.39
C GLN A 110 9.35 -5.67 12.99
N THR A 111 10.46 -6.37 12.73
CA THR A 111 10.70 -7.05 11.45
C THR A 111 9.65 -8.11 11.14
N LEU A 112 9.36 -9.01 12.10
CA LEU A 112 8.31 -10.02 11.96
C LEU A 112 6.92 -9.40 11.83
N GLY A 113 6.67 -8.31 12.55
CA GLY A 113 5.44 -7.53 12.44
C GLY A 113 5.25 -6.87 11.07
N PHE A 114 6.30 -6.67 10.27
CA PHE A 114 6.21 -6.15 8.91
C PHE A 114 6.08 -7.23 7.84
N LEU A 115 6.37 -8.48 8.18
CA LEU A 115 6.32 -9.62 7.26
C LEU A 115 4.97 -9.78 6.53
N PRO A 116 3.79 -9.46 7.12
CA PRO A 116 2.53 -9.53 6.41
C PRO A 116 2.45 -8.70 5.15
N LEU A 117 3.09 -7.52 5.10
CA LEU A 117 3.06 -6.65 3.92
C LEU A 117 3.83 -7.22 2.71
N ILE A 118 4.66 -8.24 2.92
CA ILE A 118 5.49 -8.87 1.87
C ILE A 118 4.65 -9.84 1.02
N MET A 119 3.64 -10.46 1.60
CA MET A 119 2.77 -11.44 0.95
C MET A 119 1.50 -10.76 0.45
N PRO A 120 0.94 -11.13 -0.72
CA PRO A 120 -0.39 -10.64 -1.09
C PRO A 120 -1.47 -11.05 -0.07
N PRO A 121 -2.43 -10.17 0.28
CA PRO A 121 -3.44 -10.44 1.32
C PRO A 121 -4.29 -11.67 1.03
N PHE A 122 -4.74 -11.81 -0.22
CA PHE A 122 -5.63 -12.89 -0.64
C PHE A 122 -4.97 -14.26 -0.52
N VAL A 123 -3.66 -14.36 -0.74
CA VAL A 123 -2.90 -15.61 -0.53
C VAL A 123 -2.95 -16.03 0.94
N GLY A 124 -2.81 -15.05 1.83
CA GLY A 124 -2.99 -15.22 3.26
C GLY A 124 -4.38 -15.73 3.63
N ALA A 125 -5.42 -15.36 2.87
CA ALA A 125 -6.80 -15.77 3.16
C ALA A 125 -6.99 -17.29 3.09
N VAL A 126 -6.41 -17.95 2.09
CA VAL A 126 -6.49 -19.42 1.95
C VAL A 126 -5.69 -20.11 3.05
N ALA A 127 -4.48 -19.62 3.34
CA ALA A 127 -3.67 -20.13 4.44
C ALA A 127 -4.40 -19.99 5.79
N MET A 128 -5.06 -18.86 6.02
CA MET A 128 -5.88 -18.62 7.20
C MET A 128 -7.12 -19.51 7.25
N GLN A 129 -7.72 -19.84 6.10
CA GLN A 129 -8.85 -20.78 6.04
C GLN A 129 -8.43 -22.20 6.46
N LEU A 130 -7.18 -22.61 6.21
CA LEU A 130 -6.64 -23.90 6.65
C LEU A 130 -6.38 -23.96 8.16
N PHE A 131 -6.02 -22.84 8.80
CA PHE A 131 -5.86 -22.80 10.25
C PHE A 131 -7.15 -22.51 11.00
N PHE A 132 -7.88 -21.47 10.59
CA PHE A 132 -9.00 -20.88 11.34
C PHE A 132 -10.36 -21.11 10.66
N GLY A 133 -10.40 -21.81 9.53
CA GLY A 133 -11.66 -22.26 8.93
C GLY A 133 -12.42 -23.23 9.83
N ARG A 134 -13.69 -23.47 9.55
CA ARG A 134 -14.54 -24.38 10.33
C ARG A 134 -13.97 -25.79 10.49
N ASN A 135 -13.25 -26.27 9.48
CA ASN A 135 -12.52 -27.55 9.50
C ASN A 135 -11.00 -27.33 9.42
N GLY A 136 -10.54 -26.15 9.87
CA GLY A 136 -9.13 -25.82 9.96
C GLY A 136 -8.50 -26.29 11.27
N SER A 137 -7.17 -26.27 11.33
CA SER A 137 -6.40 -26.88 12.42
C SER A 137 -6.85 -26.46 13.82
N ILE A 138 -7.11 -25.16 14.02
CA ILE A 138 -7.50 -24.64 15.33
C ILE A 138 -8.88 -25.14 15.73
N ASN A 139 -9.86 -25.11 14.80
CA ASN A 139 -11.21 -25.58 15.10
C ASN A 139 -11.28 -27.10 15.29
N LEU A 140 -10.45 -27.88 14.60
CA LEU A 140 -10.36 -29.32 14.82
C LEU A 140 -9.81 -29.63 16.23
N LEU A 141 -8.73 -28.95 16.64
CA LEU A 141 -8.17 -29.12 17.98
C LEU A 141 -9.13 -28.64 19.08
N LEU A 142 -9.88 -27.56 18.85
CA LEU A 142 -10.90 -27.08 19.79
C LEU A 142 -12.08 -28.06 19.91
N ASP A 143 -12.52 -28.65 18.81
CA ASP A 143 -13.58 -29.67 18.80
C ASP A 143 -13.12 -30.92 19.55
N ASP A 144 -11.91 -31.40 19.28
CA ASP A 144 -11.34 -32.60 19.90
C ASP A 144 -11.13 -32.43 21.42
N TRP A 145 -10.66 -31.26 21.87
CA TRP A 145 -10.30 -31.05 23.28
C TRP A 145 -11.41 -30.43 24.11
N PHE A 146 -12.30 -29.64 23.50
CA PHE A 146 -13.31 -28.86 24.21
C PHE A 146 -14.74 -29.01 23.65
N GLY A 147 -14.93 -29.68 22.51
CA GLY A 147 -16.26 -29.97 21.95
C GLY A 147 -16.98 -28.78 21.32
N PHE A 148 -16.27 -27.73 20.89
CA PHE A 148 -16.88 -26.58 20.20
C PHE A 148 -16.00 -26.02 19.07
N LYS A 149 -16.63 -25.30 18.13
CA LYS A 149 -15.98 -24.60 17.00
C LYS A 149 -16.31 -23.11 17.03
N ILE A 150 -15.42 -22.30 16.48
CA ILE A 150 -15.57 -20.86 16.33
C ILE A 150 -15.51 -20.47 14.85
N ASP A 151 -16.51 -19.71 14.38
CA ASP A 151 -16.65 -19.31 12.98
C ASP A 151 -15.78 -18.09 12.61
N PHE A 152 -14.45 -18.21 12.80
CA PHE A 152 -13.50 -17.11 12.55
C PHE A 152 -13.49 -16.64 11.09
N MET A 153 -13.62 -17.59 10.15
CA MET A 153 -13.41 -17.37 8.72
C MET A 153 -14.69 -17.34 7.89
N GLU A 154 -15.87 -17.29 8.53
CA GLU A 154 -17.16 -17.29 7.81
C GLU A 154 -17.58 -15.85 7.42
N GLY A 155 -18.04 -15.69 6.18
CA GLY A 155 -18.59 -14.44 5.66
C GLY A 155 -17.67 -13.22 5.85
N LEU A 156 -18.25 -12.09 6.26
CA LEU A 156 -17.52 -10.83 6.48
C LEU A 156 -16.47 -10.94 7.60
N ASN A 157 -16.67 -11.82 8.59
CA ASN A 157 -15.74 -11.97 9.71
C ASN A 157 -14.39 -12.48 9.23
N GLY A 158 -14.37 -13.45 8.30
CA GLY A 158 -13.14 -13.94 7.71
C GLY A 158 -12.38 -12.86 6.95
N VAL A 159 -13.10 -12.01 6.19
CA VAL A 159 -12.50 -10.88 5.48
C VAL A 159 -11.88 -9.89 6.48
N ILE A 160 -12.64 -9.49 7.51
CA ILE A 160 -12.17 -8.58 8.57
C ILE A 160 -10.89 -9.14 9.20
N PHE A 161 -10.90 -10.41 9.59
CA PHE A 161 -9.82 -11.05 10.31
C PHE A 161 -8.54 -11.13 9.47
N VAL A 162 -8.61 -11.64 8.25
CA VAL A 162 -7.47 -11.74 7.32
C VAL A 162 -6.89 -10.36 7.03
N GLN A 163 -7.74 -9.39 6.71
CA GLN A 163 -7.28 -8.05 6.36
C GLN A 163 -6.72 -7.28 7.56
N SER A 164 -7.24 -7.51 8.77
CA SER A 164 -6.67 -6.93 10.00
C SER A 164 -5.25 -7.42 10.24
N VAL A 165 -5.06 -8.74 10.14
CA VAL A 165 -3.74 -9.39 10.29
C VAL A 165 -2.77 -8.94 9.19
N HIS A 166 -3.26 -8.75 7.97
CA HIS A 166 -2.40 -8.34 6.86
C HIS A 166 -2.03 -6.86 6.90
N TYR A 167 -2.97 -5.96 7.21
CA TYR A 167 -2.79 -4.51 7.08
C TYR A 167 -2.43 -3.76 8.37
N PHE A 168 -2.50 -4.37 9.57
CA PHE A 168 -2.03 -3.70 10.80
C PHE A 168 -0.61 -3.12 10.75
N PRO A 169 0.35 -3.61 9.94
CA PRO A 169 1.68 -3.03 9.92
C PRO A 169 1.68 -1.56 9.49
N PHE A 170 0.69 -1.10 8.71
CA PHE A 170 0.52 0.32 8.41
C PHE A 170 0.28 1.17 9.66
N ILE A 171 -0.51 0.69 10.61
CA ILE A 171 -0.70 1.34 11.91
C ILE A 171 0.58 1.23 12.72
N LEU A 172 1.19 0.05 12.79
CA LEU A 172 2.42 -0.19 13.56
C LEU A 172 3.54 0.78 13.16
N ILE A 173 3.81 0.95 11.85
CA ILE A 173 4.89 1.81 11.33
C ILE A 173 4.65 3.27 11.70
N ASN A 174 3.48 3.80 11.35
CA ASN A 174 3.16 5.22 11.54
C ASN A 174 3.03 5.58 13.03
N LEU A 175 2.39 4.70 13.82
CA LEU A 175 2.28 4.88 15.26
C LEU A 175 3.64 4.78 15.94
N SER A 176 4.48 3.81 15.57
CA SER A 176 5.83 3.67 16.16
C SER A 176 6.70 4.89 15.86
N ALA A 177 6.59 5.46 14.66
CA ALA A 177 7.28 6.70 14.30
C ALA A 177 6.78 7.89 15.14
N ALA A 178 5.46 8.06 15.27
CA ALA A 178 4.90 9.13 16.10
C ALA A 178 5.24 8.97 17.58
N LEU A 179 5.21 7.74 18.11
CA LEU A 179 5.61 7.46 19.48
C LEU A 179 7.08 7.85 19.70
N ARG A 180 8.00 7.47 18.82
CA ARG A 180 9.42 7.87 18.96
C ARG A 180 9.65 9.38 19.03
N ASN A 181 8.72 10.19 18.51
CA ASN A 181 8.82 11.65 18.53
C ASN A 181 8.16 12.32 19.75
N VAL A 182 7.46 11.58 20.63
CA VAL A 182 6.90 12.17 21.86
C VAL A 182 8.00 12.31 22.91
N ASP A 183 8.15 13.53 23.42
CA ASP A 183 9.12 13.85 24.49
C ASP A 183 8.76 13.15 25.80
N ARG A 184 9.73 12.46 26.38
CA ARG A 184 9.59 11.78 27.67
C ARG A 184 9.40 12.76 28.83
N ALA A 185 9.86 14.01 28.73
CA ALA A 185 9.59 15.03 29.75
C ALA A 185 8.09 15.23 30.01
N MET A 186 7.25 15.07 28.97
CA MET A 186 5.80 15.09 29.14
C MET A 186 5.28 13.89 29.94
N GLU A 187 5.88 12.72 29.75
CA GLU A 187 5.53 11.51 30.51
C GLU A 187 5.96 11.63 31.97
N GLU A 188 7.17 12.11 32.23
CA GLU A 188 7.72 12.30 33.59
C GLU A 188 6.97 13.39 34.36
N ALA A 189 6.63 14.51 33.71
CA ALA A 189 5.79 15.54 34.31
C ALA A 189 4.40 14.99 34.68
N ALA A 190 3.79 14.19 33.81
CA ALA A 190 2.51 13.56 34.09
C ALA A 190 2.61 12.52 35.23
N GLN A 191 3.70 11.77 35.32
CA GLN A 191 3.97 10.83 36.42
C GLN A 191 4.15 11.56 37.75
N ASN A 192 4.88 12.68 37.77
CA ASN A 192 5.03 13.54 38.96
C ASN A 192 3.67 14.08 39.45
N LEU A 193 2.73 14.31 38.53
CA LEU A 193 1.34 14.70 38.85
C LEU A 193 0.42 13.49 39.15
N GLY A 194 0.96 12.29 39.35
CA GLY A 194 0.21 11.09 39.73
C GLY A 194 -0.44 10.31 38.58
N SER A 195 -0.06 10.57 37.33
CA SER A 195 -0.54 9.82 36.16
C SER A 195 0.43 8.68 35.78
N SER A 196 0.01 7.43 35.98
CA SER A 196 0.82 6.24 35.69
C SER A 196 0.06 5.19 34.84
N GLY A 197 0.79 4.19 34.33
CA GLY A 197 0.23 3.02 33.64
C GLY A 197 -0.66 3.37 32.44
N PHE A 198 -1.83 2.72 32.35
CA PHE A 198 -2.80 2.96 31.28
C PHE A 198 -3.38 4.38 31.28
N ARG A 199 -3.44 5.05 32.45
CA ARG A 199 -3.90 6.44 32.56
C ARG A 199 -2.93 7.38 31.83
N LEU A 200 -1.62 7.19 32.03
CA LEU A 200 -0.58 7.92 31.32
C LEU A 200 -0.66 7.69 29.81
N PHE A 201 -0.78 6.43 29.40
CA PHE A 201 -0.93 6.08 27.99
C PHE A 201 -2.13 6.78 27.35
N ARG A 202 -3.32 6.62 27.92
CA ARG A 202 -4.57 7.12 27.33
C ARG A 202 -4.68 8.64 27.35
N ARG A 203 -4.14 9.33 28.36
CA ARG A 203 -4.28 10.79 28.51
C ARG A 203 -3.15 11.59 27.88
N ILE A 204 -1.95 11.04 27.79
CA ILE A 204 -0.75 11.78 27.35
C ILE A 204 -0.18 11.12 26.10
N VAL A 205 0.30 9.88 26.20
CA VAL A 205 1.11 9.25 25.14
C VAL A 205 0.30 9.03 23.86
N PHE A 206 -0.89 8.42 23.96
CA PHE A 206 -1.71 8.09 22.80
C PHE A 206 -2.29 9.33 22.11
N PRO A 207 -2.83 10.35 22.83
CA PRO A 207 -3.24 11.61 22.21
C PRO A 207 -2.10 12.33 21.45
N LEU A 208 -0.88 12.32 21.99
CA LEU A 208 0.29 12.90 21.32
C LEU A 208 0.73 12.09 20.09
N ALA A 209 0.55 10.76 20.12
CA ALA A 209 0.82 9.88 18.98
C ALA A 209 -0.36 9.74 17.99
N MET A 210 -1.50 10.36 18.28
CA MET A 210 -2.73 10.27 17.49
C MET A 210 -2.56 10.65 16.02
N PRO A 211 -1.72 11.65 15.64
CA PRO A 211 -1.47 11.95 14.23
C PRO A 211 -0.90 10.74 13.47
N GLY A 212 0.07 10.03 14.06
CA GLY A 212 0.64 8.81 13.47
C GLY A 212 -0.36 7.65 13.44
N TYR A 213 -1.16 7.49 14.50
CA TYR A 213 -2.24 6.50 14.52
C TYR A 213 -3.25 6.75 13.39
N LEU A 214 -3.75 7.99 13.25
CA LEU A 214 -4.75 8.35 12.23
C LEU A 214 -4.21 8.19 10.82
N ALA A 215 -2.94 8.54 10.57
CA ALA A 215 -2.29 8.29 9.29
C ALA A 215 -2.29 6.79 8.96
N GLY A 216 -1.83 5.94 9.89
CA GLY A 216 -1.83 4.49 9.70
C GLY A 216 -3.23 3.89 9.57
N ALA A 217 -4.17 4.29 10.41
CA ALA A 217 -5.55 3.82 10.40
C ALA A 217 -6.26 4.17 9.09
N SER A 218 -6.03 5.38 8.56
CA SER A 218 -6.58 5.79 7.27
C SER A 218 -6.03 4.96 6.11
N LEU A 219 -4.75 4.57 6.15
CA LEU A 219 -4.17 3.67 5.15
C LEU A 219 -4.79 2.28 5.22
N VAL A 220 -4.98 1.72 6.43
CA VAL A 220 -5.67 0.43 6.59
C VAL A 220 -7.09 0.50 6.06
N PHE A 221 -7.85 1.54 6.41
CA PHE A 221 -9.22 1.72 5.92
C PHE A 221 -9.27 1.71 4.39
N VAL A 222 -8.46 2.55 3.73
CA VAL A 222 -8.44 2.65 2.26
C VAL A 222 -8.03 1.31 1.62
N LYS A 223 -7.03 0.63 2.18
CA LYS A 223 -6.54 -0.66 1.67
C LYS A 223 -7.52 -1.82 1.82
N VAL A 224 -8.38 -1.76 2.82
CA VAL A 224 -9.45 -2.75 3.00
C VAL A 224 -10.64 -2.41 2.11
N PHE A 225 -10.99 -1.13 2.04
CA PHE A 225 -12.13 -0.65 1.28
C PHE A 225 -11.94 -0.85 -0.24
N ASP A 226 -10.69 -0.79 -0.72
CA ASP A 226 -10.35 -0.97 -2.14
C ASP A 226 -10.00 -2.42 -2.54
N ASP A 227 -9.99 -3.36 -1.59
CA ASP A 227 -9.59 -4.75 -1.84
C ASP A 227 -10.73 -5.57 -2.45
N LEU A 228 -10.45 -6.16 -3.61
CA LEU A 228 -11.37 -7.06 -4.31
C LEU A 228 -10.97 -8.53 -4.18
N ALA A 229 -9.68 -8.82 -3.99
CA ALA A 229 -9.16 -10.17 -4.18
C ALA A 229 -9.45 -11.06 -2.97
N THR A 230 -9.22 -10.53 -1.77
CA THR A 230 -9.45 -11.27 -0.52
C THR A 230 -10.92 -11.66 -0.34
N PRO A 231 -11.90 -10.73 -0.52
CA PRO A 231 -13.31 -11.10 -0.42
C PRO A 231 -13.72 -12.12 -1.48
N LEU A 232 -13.32 -11.95 -2.75
CA LEU A 232 -13.68 -12.89 -3.82
C LEU A 232 -13.15 -14.30 -3.54
N LEU A 233 -11.92 -14.40 -3.02
CA LEU A 233 -11.31 -15.69 -2.69
C LEU A 233 -11.99 -16.38 -1.49
N LEU A 234 -12.49 -15.59 -0.54
CA LEU A 234 -13.32 -16.07 0.57
C LEU A 234 -14.80 -16.22 0.17
N ASN A 235 -15.13 -16.09 -1.12
CA ASN A 235 -16.48 -16.15 -1.67
C ASN A 235 -17.46 -15.11 -1.08
N VAL A 236 -16.92 -13.98 -0.62
CA VAL A 236 -17.66 -12.79 -0.17
C VAL A 236 -17.78 -11.82 -1.33
N LYS A 237 -18.96 -11.80 -1.98
CA LYS A 237 -19.23 -10.99 -3.17
C LYS A 237 -20.01 -9.72 -2.87
N ASP A 238 -20.64 -9.62 -1.71
CA ASP A 238 -21.47 -8.49 -1.26
C ASP A 238 -20.61 -7.36 -0.66
N MET A 239 -19.59 -6.92 -1.40
CA MET A 239 -18.77 -5.74 -1.13
C MET A 239 -18.57 -4.95 -2.42
N LEU A 240 -18.33 -3.64 -2.34
CA LEU A 240 -18.29 -2.75 -3.50
C LEU A 240 -17.18 -3.12 -4.50
N ALA A 241 -15.96 -3.37 -4.04
CA ALA A 241 -14.86 -3.70 -4.94
C ALA A 241 -15.08 -5.02 -5.71
N PRO A 242 -15.52 -6.13 -5.07
CA PRO A 242 -16.01 -7.32 -5.77
C PRO A 242 -17.17 -7.04 -6.73
N GLN A 243 -18.17 -6.25 -6.33
CA GLN A 243 -19.30 -5.92 -7.21
C GLN A 243 -18.87 -5.12 -8.44
N ALA A 244 -17.99 -4.12 -8.30
CA ALA A 244 -17.45 -3.37 -9.43
C ALA A 244 -16.78 -4.31 -10.44
N TYR A 245 -15.95 -5.23 -9.94
CA TYR A 245 -15.30 -6.25 -10.75
C TYR A 245 -16.30 -7.17 -11.46
N LEU A 246 -17.27 -7.74 -10.72
CA LEU A 246 -18.25 -8.69 -11.25
C LEU A 246 -19.18 -8.05 -12.28
N ARG A 247 -19.60 -6.79 -12.07
CA ARG A 247 -20.44 -6.07 -13.03
C ARG A 247 -19.72 -5.90 -14.37
N VAL A 248 -18.46 -5.46 -14.34
CA VAL A 248 -17.69 -5.24 -15.58
C VAL A 248 -17.32 -6.56 -16.26
N THR A 249 -16.95 -7.60 -15.51
CA THR A 249 -16.51 -8.88 -16.08
C THR A 249 -17.64 -9.83 -16.47
N SER A 250 -18.75 -9.85 -15.73
CA SER A 250 -19.85 -10.79 -15.96
C SER A 250 -20.95 -10.23 -16.85
N ILE A 251 -21.16 -8.91 -16.86
CA ILE A 251 -22.21 -8.25 -17.66
C ILE A 251 -21.60 -7.50 -18.84
N GLY A 252 -20.41 -6.95 -18.64
CA GLY A 252 -19.60 -6.34 -19.70
C GLY A 252 -19.26 -4.87 -19.42
N ILE A 253 -18.27 -4.38 -20.16
CA ILE A 253 -17.72 -3.03 -20.04
C ILE A 253 -18.72 -1.90 -20.33
N ALA A 254 -19.88 -2.22 -20.91
CA ALA A 254 -20.94 -1.25 -21.20
C ALA A 254 -21.91 -1.05 -20.03
N ASP A 255 -21.79 -1.81 -18.94
CA ASP A 255 -22.68 -1.72 -17.79
C ASP A 255 -22.39 -0.50 -16.91
N PRO A 256 -23.30 0.49 -16.78
CA PRO A 256 -23.07 1.71 -16.00
C PRO A 256 -22.83 1.46 -14.51
N MET A 257 -23.39 0.38 -13.95
CA MET A 257 -23.31 0.11 -12.50
C MET A 257 -21.87 -0.12 -12.02
N GLY A 258 -21.02 -0.77 -12.81
CA GLY A 258 -19.60 -0.92 -12.48
C GLY A 258 -18.89 0.43 -12.31
N TYR A 259 -19.28 1.43 -13.09
CA TYR A 259 -18.75 2.79 -13.03
C TYR A 259 -19.34 3.61 -11.88
N VAL A 260 -20.64 3.47 -11.60
CA VAL A 260 -21.27 4.10 -10.41
C VAL A 260 -20.60 3.61 -9.13
N ILE A 261 -20.43 2.28 -8.99
CA ILE A 261 -19.71 1.69 -7.85
C ILE A 261 -18.28 2.27 -7.77
N SER A 262 -17.60 2.39 -8.91
CA SER A 262 -16.26 2.97 -8.98
C SER A 262 -16.20 4.42 -8.51
N VAL A 263 -17.19 5.25 -8.87
CA VAL A 263 -17.31 6.63 -8.38
C VAL A 263 -17.53 6.67 -6.88
N VAL A 264 -18.40 5.81 -6.35
CA VAL A 264 -18.63 5.68 -4.89
C VAL A 264 -17.34 5.28 -4.18
N LEU A 265 -16.57 4.34 -4.74
CA LEU A 265 -15.29 3.93 -4.19
C LEU A 265 -14.26 5.09 -4.17
N ILE A 266 -14.16 5.87 -5.26
CA ILE A 266 -13.29 7.05 -5.31
C ILE A 266 -13.69 8.07 -4.24
N ILE A 267 -14.98 8.40 -4.14
CA ILE A 267 -15.48 9.40 -3.18
C ILE A 267 -15.16 8.96 -1.75
N ALA A 268 -15.39 7.69 -1.41
CA ALA A 268 -15.11 7.16 -0.08
C ALA A 268 -13.60 7.21 0.25
N SER A 269 -12.74 6.78 -0.67
CA SER A 269 -11.28 6.81 -0.50
C SER A 269 -10.73 8.23 -0.36
N VAL A 270 -11.16 9.15 -1.23
CA VAL A 270 -10.77 10.57 -1.16
C VAL A 270 -11.25 11.19 0.14
N THR A 271 -12.49 10.89 0.57
CA THR A 271 -13.05 11.40 1.81
C THR A 271 -12.28 10.87 3.03
N ALA A 272 -11.93 9.59 3.06
CA ALA A 272 -11.15 9.00 4.14
C ALA A 272 -9.74 9.64 4.25
N MET A 273 -9.06 9.83 3.12
CA MET A 273 -7.75 10.50 3.08
C MET A 273 -7.85 11.98 3.46
N TRP A 274 -8.89 12.68 3.00
CA TRP A 274 -9.13 14.08 3.35
C TRP A 274 -9.45 14.26 4.85
N LEU A 275 -10.28 13.39 5.42
CA LEU A 275 -10.58 13.39 6.86
C LEU A 275 -9.31 13.14 7.68
N SER A 276 -8.47 12.19 7.26
CA SER A 276 -7.16 11.93 7.86
C SER A 276 -6.30 13.20 7.83
N ALA A 277 -6.08 13.78 6.65
CA ALA A 277 -5.28 15.00 6.47
C ALA A 277 -5.82 16.19 7.29
N ARG A 278 -7.14 16.34 7.39
CA ARG A 278 -7.78 17.37 8.20
C ARG A 278 -7.58 17.15 9.70
N ALA A 279 -7.67 15.90 10.17
CA ALA A 279 -7.43 15.56 11.57
C ALA A 279 -5.96 15.73 11.99
N LEU A 280 -5.04 15.67 11.03
CA LEU A 280 -3.62 15.97 11.17
C LEU A 280 -3.31 17.49 11.19
N LYS A 281 -4.14 18.32 10.55
CA LYS A 281 -3.91 19.76 10.41
C LYS A 281 -3.97 20.48 11.78
N GLY A 282 -2.87 21.14 12.16
CA GLY A 282 -2.76 21.91 13.40
C GLY A 282 -2.42 21.09 14.65
N ARG A 283 -2.21 19.77 14.53
CA ARG A 283 -1.79 18.89 15.63
C ARG A 283 -0.29 18.65 15.67
N ASP A 284 0.48 19.71 15.43
CA ASP A 284 1.95 19.71 15.47
C ASP A 284 2.45 19.74 16.93
N TYR A 285 1.95 18.81 17.76
CA TYR A 285 2.29 18.76 19.19
C TYR A 285 3.66 18.15 19.47
N ALA A 286 4.31 17.54 18.46
CA ALA A 286 5.59 16.85 18.59
C ALA A 286 6.78 17.59 17.97
N THR A 287 6.57 18.70 17.25
CA THR A 287 7.65 19.46 16.60
C THR A 287 8.16 20.63 17.44
N THR A 288 7.50 20.96 18.56
CA THR A 288 7.81 22.14 19.38
C THR A 288 8.87 21.94 20.48
N GLN A 289 9.47 20.75 20.62
CA GLN A 289 10.70 20.60 21.41
C GLN A 289 11.82 19.97 20.58
N ARG A 290 12.45 20.81 19.76
CA ARG A 290 13.85 20.60 19.34
C ARG A 290 14.75 20.83 20.55
N GLY A 291 14.93 19.81 21.38
CA GLY A 291 15.75 19.93 22.58
C GLY A 291 15.90 18.63 23.36
N GLY A 292 16.73 17.70 22.85
CA GLY A 292 17.50 16.79 23.71
C GLY A 292 16.78 15.70 24.52
N GLY A 293 15.46 15.55 24.45
CA GLY A 293 14.71 14.47 25.13
C GLY A 293 14.80 13.10 24.44
N GLY A 294 16.01 12.60 24.19
CA GLY A 294 16.25 11.34 23.47
C GLY A 294 16.13 10.08 24.35
N LEU A 295 15.49 9.05 23.78
CA LEU A 295 15.83 7.62 23.90
C LEU A 295 15.76 6.89 25.26
N ALA A 296 15.46 7.53 26.39
CA ALA A 296 15.31 6.78 27.64
C ALA A 296 14.04 5.91 27.58
N LYS A 297 14.21 4.60 27.38
CA LYS A 297 13.14 3.60 27.45
C LYS A 297 12.85 3.23 28.91
N ARG A 298 11.60 2.92 29.25
CA ARG A 298 11.24 2.42 30.59
C ARG A 298 11.63 0.94 30.73
N VAL A 299 12.22 0.57 31.86
CA VAL A 299 12.45 -0.85 32.19
C VAL A 299 11.14 -1.46 32.67
N MET A 300 10.78 -2.63 32.13
CA MET A 300 9.59 -3.37 32.58
C MET A 300 9.87 -4.05 33.93
N THR A 301 8.87 -4.09 34.80
CA THR A 301 8.87 -5.01 35.95
C THR A 301 8.78 -6.46 35.45
N PRO A 302 9.16 -7.47 36.27
CA PRO A 302 9.09 -8.88 35.85
C PRO A 302 7.70 -9.32 35.39
N MET A 303 6.64 -8.89 36.08
CA MET A 303 5.25 -9.20 35.67
C MET A 303 4.85 -8.48 34.39
N GLU A 304 5.16 -7.19 34.24
CA GLU A 304 4.94 -6.45 32.99
C GLU A 304 5.68 -7.11 31.82
N ALA A 305 6.87 -7.67 32.06
CA ALA A 305 7.62 -8.40 31.05
C ALA A 305 6.91 -9.70 30.65
N VAL A 306 6.47 -10.54 31.59
CA VAL A 306 5.75 -11.79 31.28
C VAL A 306 4.50 -11.51 30.46
N PHE A 307 3.66 -10.55 30.89
CA PHE A 307 2.47 -10.17 30.13
C PHE A 307 2.82 -9.53 28.78
N GLY A 308 3.84 -8.67 28.73
CA GLY A 308 4.30 -8.01 27.52
C GLY A 308 4.79 -8.99 26.47
N TYR A 309 5.67 -9.94 26.84
CA TYR A 309 6.13 -11.00 25.94
C TYR A 309 5.00 -11.95 25.57
N GLY A 310 4.11 -12.32 26.50
CA GLY A 310 2.96 -13.17 26.21
C GLY A 310 2.04 -12.57 25.13
N ILE A 311 1.70 -11.28 25.25
CA ILE A 311 0.89 -10.56 24.25
C ILE A 311 1.64 -10.48 22.91
N VAL A 312 2.93 -10.15 22.92
CA VAL A 312 3.74 -10.08 21.69
C VAL A 312 3.79 -11.43 20.99
N ILE A 313 4.03 -12.52 21.72
CA ILE A 313 4.08 -13.87 21.17
C ILE A 313 2.74 -14.26 20.56
N LEU A 314 1.63 -14.00 21.27
CA LEU A 314 0.28 -14.28 20.77
C LEU A 314 -0.01 -13.52 19.47
N ILE A 315 0.29 -12.22 19.44
CA ILE A 315 0.08 -11.40 18.24
C ILE A 315 0.95 -11.92 17.10
N LEU A 316 2.24 -12.20 17.34
CA LEU A 316 3.13 -12.73 16.31
C LEU A 316 2.70 -14.10 15.80
N ALA A 317 2.22 -15.00 16.67
CA ALA A 317 1.70 -16.30 16.26
C ALA A 317 0.50 -16.15 15.30
N LEU A 318 -0.43 -15.25 15.63
CA LEU A 318 -1.59 -14.93 14.78
C LEU A 318 -1.17 -14.29 13.45
N VAL A 319 -0.22 -13.36 13.51
CA VAL A 319 0.22 -12.57 12.37
C VAL A 319 1.07 -13.37 11.38
N LEU A 320 1.84 -14.33 11.88
CA LEU A 320 2.69 -15.21 11.07
C LEU A 320 1.98 -16.49 10.63
N ALA A 321 0.79 -16.79 11.17
CA ALA A 321 -0.05 -17.90 10.76
C ALA A 321 -0.27 -17.96 9.23
N PRO A 322 -0.62 -16.88 8.50
CA PRO A 322 -0.80 -16.99 7.05
C PRO A 322 0.50 -17.39 6.32
N HIS A 323 1.67 -16.92 6.75
CA HIS A 323 2.95 -17.30 6.13
C HIS A 323 3.32 -18.75 6.43
N LEU A 324 3.09 -19.20 7.66
CA LEU A 324 3.31 -20.59 8.05
C LEU A 324 2.37 -21.51 7.26
N GLY A 325 1.10 -21.13 7.13
CA GLY A 325 0.10 -21.92 6.41
C GLY A 325 0.38 -21.97 4.93
N LEU A 326 0.80 -20.85 4.34
CA LEU A 326 1.26 -20.81 2.96
C LEU A 326 2.46 -21.72 2.73
N LEU A 327 3.45 -21.67 3.63
CA LEU A 327 4.64 -22.51 3.55
C LEU A 327 4.29 -23.99 3.65
N LEU A 328 3.48 -24.39 4.64
CA LEU A 328 3.04 -25.77 4.81
C LEU A 328 2.22 -26.25 3.61
N LEU A 329 1.29 -25.43 3.12
CA LEU A 329 0.47 -25.73 1.94
C LEU A 329 1.32 -25.88 0.67
N SER A 330 2.45 -25.16 0.56
CA SER A 330 3.37 -25.29 -0.58
C SER A 330 4.04 -26.66 -0.68
N PHE A 331 4.08 -27.39 0.43
CA PHE A 331 4.58 -28.77 0.49
C PHE A 331 3.46 -29.79 0.66
N ALA A 332 2.24 -29.40 1.03
CA ALA A 332 1.15 -30.33 1.29
C ALA A 332 0.68 -31.05 0.02
N THR A 333 0.49 -32.37 0.08
CA THR A 333 -0.27 -33.11 -0.96
C THR A 333 -1.77 -32.90 -0.75
N ILE A 334 -2.23 -33.14 0.48
CA ILE A 334 -3.60 -32.99 0.96
C ILE A 334 -3.52 -32.32 2.33
N TRP A 335 -4.29 -31.26 2.51
CA TRP A 335 -4.50 -30.63 3.81
C TRP A 335 -5.98 -30.28 3.93
N SER A 336 -6.74 -31.21 4.50
CA SER A 336 -8.19 -31.12 4.61
C SER A 336 -8.64 -31.95 5.80
N PHE A 337 -9.49 -31.40 6.68
CA PHE A 337 -10.00 -32.09 7.87
C PHE A 337 -8.92 -32.68 8.80
N SER A 338 -7.71 -32.11 8.78
CA SER A 338 -6.58 -32.55 9.59
C SER A 338 -5.85 -31.34 10.16
N PRO A 339 -5.37 -31.37 11.42
CA PRO A 339 -4.62 -30.26 12.01
C PRO A 339 -3.35 -29.89 11.23
N LEU A 340 -2.76 -30.83 10.51
CA LEU A 340 -1.56 -30.63 9.68
C LEU A 340 -1.75 -31.32 8.32
N PRO A 341 -0.91 -31.02 7.32
CA PRO A 341 -0.89 -31.78 6.07
C PRO A 341 -0.66 -33.27 6.31
N ASP A 342 -1.41 -34.12 5.60
CA ASP A 342 -1.34 -35.58 5.77
C ASP A 342 -0.10 -36.19 5.10
N ALA A 343 0.40 -35.52 4.04
CA ALA A 343 1.65 -35.87 3.39
C ALA A 343 2.28 -34.65 2.70
N TYR A 344 3.57 -34.77 2.38
CA TYR A 344 4.39 -33.71 1.82
C TYR A 344 4.96 -34.07 0.46
N THR A 345 5.13 -33.09 -0.41
CA THR A 345 5.66 -33.20 -1.77
C THR A 345 6.36 -31.91 -2.20
N ILE A 346 7.31 -32.04 -3.13
CA ILE A 346 7.97 -30.91 -3.80
C ILE A 346 7.47 -30.71 -5.25
N ALA A 347 6.55 -31.56 -5.72
CA ALA A 347 6.06 -31.53 -7.09
C ALA A 347 5.43 -30.19 -7.48
N HIS A 348 4.86 -29.47 -6.52
CA HIS A 348 4.29 -28.13 -6.69
C HIS A 348 5.32 -27.14 -7.25
N TYR A 349 6.56 -27.18 -6.75
CA TYR A 349 7.64 -26.33 -7.25
C TYR A 349 8.08 -26.73 -8.67
N GLY A 350 8.08 -28.04 -8.98
CA GLY A 350 8.32 -28.53 -10.34
C GLY A 350 7.30 -27.97 -11.34
N ARG A 351 6.01 -27.95 -10.96
CA ARG A 351 4.94 -27.35 -11.76
C ARG A 351 5.10 -25.84 -11.92
N VAL A 352 5.47 -25.14 -10.84
CA VAL A 352 5.67 -23.68 -10.85
C VAL A 352 6.82 -23.29 -11.76
N PHE A 353 7.99 -23.93 -11.63
CA PHE A 353 9.17 -23.58 -12.43
C PHE A 353 9.14 -24.16 -13.85
N GLY A 354 8.38 -25.23 -14.09
CA GLY A 354 8.14 -25.76 -15.43
C GLY A 354 7.05 -25.00 -16.17
N GLU A 355 5.79 -25.24 -15.79
CA GLU A 355 4.61 -24.80 -16.53
C GLU A 355 4.23 -23.33 -16.28
N SER A 356 4.53 -22.80 -15.09
CA SER A 356 4.05 -21.48 -14.64
C SER A 356 5.14 -20.41 -14.54
N SER A 357 6.31 -20.67 -15.10
CA SER A 357 7.46 -19.75 -15.06
C SER A 357 7.19 -18.42 -15.76
N VAL A 358 6.23 -18.41 -16.71
CA VAL A 358 5.75 -17.21 -17.39
C VAL A 358 5.26 -16.14 -16.41
N TYR A 359 4.56 -16.54 -15.34
CA TYR A 359 4.03 -15.59 -14.36
C TYR A 359 5.14 -14.88 -13.58
N ILE A 360 6.19 -15.63 -13.20
CA ILE A 360 7.37 -15.08 -12.51
C ILE A 360 8.11 -14.12 -13.44
N LYS A 361 8.34 -14.54 -14.70
CA LYS A 361 9.01 -13.72 -15.72
C LYS A 361 8.25 -12.41 -15.96
N ASN A 362 6.94 -12.49 -16.17
CA ASN A 362 6.10 -11.32 -16.41
C ASN A 362 6.12 -10.36 -15.21
N THR A 363 6.00 -10.87 -13.99
CA THR A 363 6.12 -10.02 -12.79
C THR A 363 7.45 -9.30 -12.71
N LEU A 364 8.57 -9.99 -12.94
CA LEU A 364 9.89 -9.36 -12.92
C LEU A 364 9.97 -8.24 -13.97
N ILE A 365 9.56 -8.52 -15.21
CA ILE A 365 9.59 -7.53 -16.30
C ILE A 365 8.67 -6.35 -15.97
N TYR A 366 7.41 -6.60 -15.62
CA TYR A 366 6.42 -5.54 -15.45
C TYR A 366 6.71 -4.68 -14.23
N ALA A 367 7.05 -5.29 -13.09
CA ALA A 367 7.37 -4.54 -11.88
C ALA A 367 8.69 -3.76 -12.01
N THR A 368 9.69 -4.29 -12.74
CA THR A 368 10.94 -3.56 -13.02
C THR A 368 10.69 -2.37 -13.94
N ILE A 369 9.93 -2.53 -15.03
CA ILE A 369 9.61 -1.41 -15.93
C ILE A 369 8.76 -0.36 -15.19
N ALA A 370 7.73 -0.78 -14.48
CA ALA A 370 6.88 0.13 -13.69
C ALA A 370 7.70 0.89 -12.64
N GLY A 371 8.48 0.19 -11.81
CA GLY A 371 9.36 0.83 -10.83
C GLY A 371 10.41 1.75 -11.44
N GLY A 372 10.90 1.43 -12.65
CA GLY A 372 11.79 2.30 -13.42
C GLY A 372 11.10 3.60 -13.85
N ILE A 373 9.90 3.50 -14.40
CA ILE A 373 9.06 4.66 -14.75
C ILE A 373 8.79 5.51 -13.50
N ASP A 374 8.43 4.88 -12.38
CA ASP A 374 8.09 5.55 -11.13
C ASP A 374 9.27 6.33 -10.55
N VAL A 375 10.48 5.79 -10.62
CA VAL A 375 11.69 6.49 -10.18
C VAL A 375 12.02 7.65 -11.10
N VAL A 376 11.96 7.46 -12.42
CA VAL A 376 12.26 8.53 -13.39
C VAL A 376 11.30 9.70 -13.19
N LEU A 377 10.00 9.41 -13.12
CA LEU A 377 8.97 10.42 -12.86
C LEU A 377 9.08 10.99 -11.45
N GLY A 378 9.33 10.16 -10.44
CA GLY A 378 9.46 10.55 -9.04
C GLY A 378 10.61 11.52 -8.81
N VAL A 379 11.79 11.25 -9.37
CA VAL A 379 12.95 12.16 -9.34
C VAL A 379 12.65 13.45 -10.08
N ALA A 380 12.05 13.36 -11.27
CA ALA A 380 11.75 14.53 -12.09
C ALA A 380 10.72 15.45 -11.41
N ILE A 381 9.61 14.90 -10.91
CA ILE A 381 8.59 15.65 -10.18
C ILE A 381 9.18 16.26 -8.91
N ALA A 382 9.92 15.47 -8.10
CA ALA A 382 10.58 15.99 -6.90
C ALA A 382 11.51 17.16 -7.22
N TYR A 383 12.31 17.05 -8.30
CA TYR A 383 13.19 18.12 -8.74
C TYR A 383 12.41 19.37 -9.17
N LEU A 384 11.37 19.22 -10.00
CA LEU A 384 10.55 20.35 -10.44
C LEU A 384 9.89 21.06 -9.26
N VAL A 385 9.33 20.31 -8.32
CA VAL A 385 8.61 20.85 -7.15
C VAL A 385 9.56 21.50 -6.14
N LEU A 386 10.73 20.93 -5.87
CA LEU A 386 11.64 21.46 -4.85
C LEU A 386 12.64 22.50 -5.39
N ARG A 387 13.03 22.41 -6.67
CA ARG A 387 14.18 23.17 -7.21
C ARG A 387 13.82 24.21 -8.27
N THR A 388 12.60 24.21 -8.83
CA THR A 388 12.21 25.15 -9.91
C THR A 388 11.09 26.08 -9.47
N ARG A 389 10.94 27.26 -10.07
CA ARG A 389 9.83 28.19 -9.77
C ARG A 389 8.73 28.17 -10.83
N LEU A 390 8.56 27.02 -11.49
CA LEU A 390 7.52 26.84 -12.51
C LEU A 390 6.11 27.06 -11.94
N ILE A 391 5.28 27.76 -12.69
CA ILE A 391 3.87 27.92 -12.37
C ILE A 391 3.20 26.56 -12.52
N GLY A 392 2.42 26.15 -11.52
CA GLY A 392 1.69 24.88 -11.54
C GLY A 392 2.54 23.64 -11.24
N ARG A 393 3.82 23.77 -10.85
CA ARG A 393 4.67 22.62 -10.48
C ARG A 393 4.07 21.71 -9.39
N GLU A 394 3.32 22.30 -8.45
CA GLU A 394 2.68 21.57 -7.35
C GLU A 394 1.54 20.66 -7.84
N TRP A 395 0.88 21.00 -8.96
CA TRP A 395 -0.13 20.13 -9.55
C TRP A 395 0.44 18.78 -9.98
N LEU A 396 1.72 18.72 -10.37
CA LEU A 396 2.37 17.44 -10.69
C LEU A 396 2.46 16.53 -9.45
N ASP A 397 2.83 17.08 -8.29
CA ASP A 397 2.86 16.32 -7.03
C ASP A 397 1.44 15.91 -6.59
N TRP A 398 0.47 16.84 -6.68
CA TRP A 398 -0.92 16.54 -6.31
C TRP A 398 -1.54 15.47 -7.19
N MET A 399 -1.37 15.55 -8.51
CA MET A 399 -1.83 14.53 -9.46
C MET A 399 -1.16 13.19 -9.17
N ALA A 400 0.16 13.15 -9.05
CA ALA A 400 0.88 11.91 -8.75
C ALA A 400 0.42 11.30 -7.42
N THR A 401 0.20 12.13 -6.39
CA THR A 401 -0.25 11.66 -5.07
C THR A 401 -1.71 11.22 -5.05
N ALA A 402 -2.57 11.82 -5.88
CA ALA A 402 -3.97 11.44 -6.02
C ALA A 402 -4.14 9.98 -6.46
N ALA A 403 -3.15 9.38 -7.11
CA ALA A 403 -3.14 7.96 -7.44
C ALA A 403 -3.26 7.03 -6.21
N LEU A 404 -2.85 7.49 -5.01
CA LEU A 404 -3.06 6.73 -3.77
C LEU A 404 -4.54 6.60 -3.38
N ALA A 405 -5.36 7.59 -3.74
CA ALA A 405 -6.77 7.62 -3.41
C ALA A 405 -7.62 6.78 -4.38
N ILE A 406 -7.06 6.39 -5.53
CA ILE A 406 -7.79 5.68 -6.57
C ILE A 406 -7.70 4.17 -6.31
N PRO A 407 -8.84 3.50 -6.10
CA PRO A 407 -8.92 2.05 -5.95
C PRO A 407 -8.30 1.31 -7.15
N GLY A 408 -7.70 0.15 -6.91
CA GLY A 408 -7.04 -0.61 -7.98
C GLY A 408 -8.03 -1.14 -9.01
N VAL A 409 -9.19 -1.61 -8.55
CA VAL A 409 -10.29 -2.04 -9.42
C VAL A 409 -10.76 -0.89 -10.32
N VAL A 410 -10.84 0.33 -9.77
CA VAL A 410 -11.31 1.51 -10.51
C VAL A 410 -10.30 1.92 -11.57
N LEU A 411 -9.01 1.87 -11.25
CA LEU A 411 -7.96 2.11 -12.23
C LEU A 411 -8.01 1.06 -13.36
N GLY A 412 -8.16 -0.22 -13.02
CA GLY A 412 -8.31 -1.30 -14.00
C GLY A 412 -9.54 -1.12 -14.90
N ILE A 413 -10.70 -0.80 -14.33
CA ILE A 413 -11.94 -0.50 -15.07
C ILE A 413 -11.74 0.70 -15.99
N GLY A 414 -11.11 1.77 -15.48
CA GLY A 414 -10.85 2.98 -16.27
C GLY A 414 -9.91 2.73 -17.44
N TYR A 415 -8.86 1.95 -17.23
CA TYR A 415 -7.93 1.55 -18.29
C TYR A 415 -8.63 0.70 -19.34
N LEU A 416 -9.37 -0.32 -18.90
CA LEU A 416 -10.14 -1.16 -19.80
C LEU A 416 -11.11 -0.30 -20.62
N ARG A 417 -11.92 0.55 -19.98
CA ARG A 417 -12.90 1.38 -20.69
C ARG A 417 -12.27 2.40 -21.65
N THR A 418 -11.16 3.01 -21.25
CA THR A 418 -10.51 4.09 -22.03
C THR A 418 -9.75 3.53 -23.23
N PHE A 419 -9.05 2.40 -23.05
CA PHE A 419 -8.12 1.88 -24.06
C PHE A 419 -8.67 0.69 -24.85
N TYR A 420 -9.82 0.12 -24.48
CA TYR A 420 -10.40 -1.02 -25.20
C TYR A 420 -10.91 -0.63 -26.60
N GLY A 421 -11.46 0.57 -26.77
CA GLY A 421 -11.92 1.05 -28.08
C GLY A 421 -10.81 1.52 -29.01
N ILE A 422 -9.57 1.67 -28.51
CA ILE A 422 -8.43 2.10 -29.30
C ILE A 422 -7.68 0.84 -29.75
N THR A 423 -7.86 0.45 -31.00
CA THR A 423 -7.24 -0.76 -31.56
C THR A 423 -5.98 -0.45 -32.32
N LEU A 424 -5.00 -1.36 -32.25
CA LEU A 424 -3.85 -1.37 -33.16
C LEU A 424 -4.30 -1.70 -34.59
N PRO A 425 -3.44 -1.50 -35.62
CA PRO A 425 -3.77 -1.85 -37.00
C PRO A 425 -4.16 -3.32 -37.23
N ASP A 426 -3.75 -4.21 -36.33
CA ASP A 426 -4.10 -5.64 -36.34
C ASP A 426 -5.44 -5.94 -35.65
N GLY A 427 -6.16 -4.92 -35.16
CA GLY A 427 -7.43 -5.03 -34.46
C GLY A 427 -7.30 -5.33 -32.96
N THR A 428 -6.09 -5.49 -32.42
CA THR A 428 -5.92 -5.75 -30.98
C THR A 428 -6.22 -4.50 -30.16
N PRO A 429 -7.10 -4.57 -29.14
CA PRO A 429 -7.34 -3.45 -28.25
C PRO A 429 -6.07 -3.05 -27.49
N LEU A 430 -5.78 -1.74 -27.37
CA LEU A 430 -4.66 -1.24 -26.58
C LEU A 430 -4.77 -1.70 -25.12
N ALA A 431 -6.00 -1.83 -24.60
CA ALA A 431 -6.26 -2.38 -23.26
C ALA A 431 -5.77 -3.83 -23.06
N ALA A 432 -5.66 -4.62 -24.14
CA ALA A 432 -5.23 -6.02 -24.09
C ALA A 432 -3.70 -6.17 -24.09
N LEU A 433 -2.94 -5.11 -24.39
CA LEU A 433 -1.49 -5.18 -24.40
C LEU A 433 -0.93 -5.26 -22.98
N TRP A 434 0.08 -6.11 -22.77
CA TRP A 434 0.79 -6.22 -21.50
C TRP A 434 1.38 -4.88 -21.02
N ILE A 435 1.74 -3.97 -21.94
CA ILE A 435 2.26 -2.64 -21.58
C ILE A 435 1.21 -1.83 -20.82
N THR A 436 -0.08 -2.03 -21.08
CA THR A 436 -1.17 -1.35 -20.38
C THR A 436 -1.23 -1.77 -18.91
N ILE A 437 -0.88 -3.03 -18.59
CA ILE A 437 -0.70 -3.52 -17.22
C ILE A 437 0.46 -2.76 -16.57
N VAL A 438 1.61 -2.65 -17.23
CA VAL A 438 2.79 -1.93 -16.72
C VAL A 438 2.46 -0.46 -16.41
N MET A 439 1.72 0.20 -17.30
CA MET A 439 1.31 1.60 -17.11
C MET A 439 0.36 1.76 -15.91
N ALA A 440 -0.59 0.84 -15.75
CA ALA A 440 -1.49 0.83 -14.58
C ALA A 440 -0.70 0.62 -13.28
N LEU A 441 0.28 -0.30 -13.28
CA LEU A 441 1.17 -0.54 -12.14
C LEU A 441 2.00 0.69 -11.80
N ALA A 442 2.63 1.33 -12.80
CA ALA A 442 3.44 2.54 -12.61
C ALA A 442 2.59 3.66 -12.00
N ILE A 443 1.46 4.02 -12.62
CA ILE A 443 0.58 5.07 -12.08
C ILE A 443 0.14 4.79 -10.63
N ARG A 444 -0.21 3.54 -10.32
CA ARG A 444 -0.64 3.15 -8.96
C ARG A 444 0.49 3.18 -7.94
N ARG A 445 1.77 3.06 -8.35
CA ARG A 445 2.94 2.99 -7.46
C ARG A 445 3.85 4.22 -7.46
N LEU A 446 3.69 5.12 -8.43
CA LEU A 446 4.35 6.42 -8.54
C LEU A 446 4.41 7.22 -7.21
N PRO A 447 3.33 7.31 -6.39
CA PRO A 447 3.41 8.04 -5.13
C PRO A 447 4.51 7.53 -4.18
N TYR A 448 4.78 6.22 -4.16
CA TYR A 448 5.77 5.64 -3.26
C TYR A 448 7.19 6.05 -3.68
N ALA A 449 7.52 5.93 -4.98
CA ALA A 449 8.79 6.41 -5.52
C ALA A 449 8.95 7.92 -5.36
N LEU A 450 7.89 8.69 -5.63
CA LEU A 450 7.89 10.15 -5.52
C LEU A 450 8.20 10.59 -4.08
N ARG A 451 7.55 10.01 -3.07
CA ARG A 451 7.79 10.39 -1.66
C ARG A 451 9.20 10.03 -1.21
N ALA A 452 9.73 8.89 -1.63
CA ALA A 452 11.12 8.50 -1.35
C ALA A 452 12.13 9.45 -2.01
N CYS A 453 11.94 9.78 -3.29
CA CYS A 453 12.79 10.72 -4.02
C CYS A 453 12.69 12.14 -3.47
N TYR A 454 11.48 12.60 -3.12
CA TYR A 454 11.24 13.91 -2.54
C TYR A 454 11.97 14.06 -1.21
N ALA A 455 11.84 13.07 -0.30
CA ALA A 455 12.51 13.08 0.99
C ALA A 455 14.04 13.08 0.85
N ALA A 456 14.59 12.31 -0.09
CA ALA A 456 16.02 12.30 -0.34
C ALA A 456 16.54 13.61 -0.93
N LEU A 457 15.79 14.22 -1.87
CA LEU A 457 16.17 15.52 -2.43
C LEU A 457 16.07 16.64 -1.40
N GLN A 458 15.12 16.57 -0.48
CA GLN A 458 14.95 17.58 0.58
C GLN A 458 16.13 17.63 1.54
N GLN A 459 16.86 16.51 1.72
CA GLN A 459 18.05 16.44 2.57
C GLN A 459 19.31 17.01 1.91
N ILE A 460 19.32 17.17 0.59
CA ILE A 460 20.49 17.66 -0.16
C ILE A 460 20.49 19.19 -0.17
N SER A 461 21.58 19.82 0.25
CA SER A 461 21.68 21.29 0.23
C SER A 461 21.62 21.85 -1.19
N VAL A 462 20.86 22.94 -1.39
CA VAL A 462 20.81 23.72 -2.64
C VAL A 462 22.19 24.29 -3.01
N SER A 463 23.03 24.58 -2.01
CA SER A 463 24.35 25.17 -2.23
C SER A 463 25.29 24.32 -3.09
N LEU A 464 25.12 23.00 -3.11
CA LEU A 464 25.91 22.10 -3.98
C LEU A 464 25.59 22.32 -5.47
N GLU A 465 24.33 22.62 -5.80
CA GLU A 465 23.91 22.92 -7.17
C GLU A 465 24.42 24.30 -7.60
N GLU A 466 24.26 25.30 -6.72
CA GLU A 466 24.73 26.67 -6.96
C GLU A 466 26.24 26.75 -7.14
N ALA A 467 27.01 26.01 -6.32
CA ALA A 467 28.46 25.92 -6.45
C ALA A 467 28.88 25.32 -7.80
N ALA A 468 28.22 24.25 -8.24
CA ALA A 468 28.52 23.62 -9.52
C ALA A 468 28.20 24.55 -10.70
N GLU A 469 27.08 25.27 -10.64
CA GLU A 469 26.67 26.23 -11.67
C GLU A 469 27.58 27.46 -11.72
N ASN A 470 28.03 27.96 -10.57
CA ASN A 470 29.03 29.03 -10.50
C ASN A 470 30.37 28.62 -11.13
N LEU A 471 30.72 27.33 -11.09
CA LEU A 471 31.89 26.77 -11.76
C LEU A 471 31.63 26.41 -13.24
N GLY A 472 30.49 26.83 -13.81
CA GLY A 472 30.16 26.66 -15.23
C GLY A 472 29.48 25.34 -15.59
N ALA A 473 29.05 24.53 -14.62
CA ALA A 473 28.27 23.33 -14.92
C ALA A 473 26.85 23.70 -15.39
N THR A 474 26.37 23.04 -16.44
CA THR A 474 24.97 23.18 -16.87
C THR A 474 24.05 22.46 -15.89
N LYS A 475 22.78 22.91 -15.80
CA LYS A 475 21.74 22.28 -14.96
C LYS A 475 21.66 20.75 -15.15
N ALA A 476 21.69 20.27 -16.40
CA ALA A 476 21.66 18.84 -16.69
C ALA A 476 22.89 18.10 -16.15
N ARG A 477 24.08 18.73 -16.23
CA ARG A 477 25.33 18.18 -15.69
C ARG A 477 25.31 18.17 -14.15
N THR A 478 24.82 19.23 -13.52
CA THR A 478 24.63 19.34 -12.07
C THR A 478 23.68 18.26 -11.58
N VAL A 479 22.52 18.09 -12.21
CA VAL A 479 21.55 17.05 -11.83
C VAL A 479 22.15 15.65 -11.99
N ARG A 480 22.75 15.35 -13.15
CA ARG A 480 23.27 14.01 -13.44
C ARG A 480 24.49 13.63 -12.59
N ARG A 481 25.39 14.56 -12.29
CA ARG A 481 26.66 14.26 -11.61
C ARG A 481 26.66 14.55 -10.11
N ILE A 482 25.73 15.36 -9.60
CA ILE A 482 25.70 15.75 -8.19
C ILE A 482 24.39 15.28 -7.57
N VAL A 483 23.25 15.76 -8.08
CA VAL A 483 21.94 15.52 -7.44
C VAL A 483 21.57 14.03 -7.48
N VAL A 484 21.58 13.39 -8.65
CA VAL A 484 21.17 11.99 -8.81
C VAL A 484 22.07 11.04 -7.99
N PRO A 485 23.42 11.13 -8.03
CA PRO A 485 24.27 10.30 -7.19
C PRO A 485 24.05 10.52 -5.68
N LEU A 486 23.83 11.76 -5.24
CA LEU A 486 23.53 12.04 -3.84
C LEU A 486 22.15 11.51 -3.44
N MET A 487 21.18 11.49 -4.36
CA MET A 487 19.85 10.92 -4.16
C MET A 487 19.80 9.39 -4.27
N ALA A 488 20.89 8.71 -4.65
CA ALA A 488 20.89 7.29 -5.02
C ALA A 488 20.18 6.38 -3.98
N GLY A 489 20.39 6.63 -2.68
CA GLY A 489 19.70 5.88 -1.62
C GLY A 489 18.18 6.03 -1.62
N GLY A 490 17.67 7.25 -1.85
CA GLY A 490 16.22 7.49 -1.96
C GLY A 490 15.63 7.01 -3.28
N ILE A 491 16.38 7.13 -4.37
CA ILE A 491 16.03 6.57 -5.68
C ILE A 491 15.85 5.07 -5.59
N LEU A 492 16.81 4.37 -4.98
CA LEU A 492 16.74 2.93 -4.80
C LEU A 492 15.62 2.53 -3.85
N ALA A 493 15.44 3.25 -2.74
CA ALA A 493 14.32 3.01 -1.83
C ALA A 493 12.98 3.11 -2.59
N GLY A 494 12.83 4.17 -3.40
CA GLY A 494 11.67 4.38 -4.25
C GLY A 494 11.46 3.27 -5.29
N PHE A 495 12.53 2.83 -5.96
CA PHE A 495 12.50 1.71 -6.90
C PHE A 495 11.99 0.44 -6.22
N VAL A 496 12.62 0.05 -5.10
CA VAL A 496 12.29 -1.21 -4.43
C VAL A 496 10.90 -1.18 -3.85
N THR A 497 10.47 -0.08 -3.22
CA THR A 497 9.09 0.01 -2.70
C THR A 497 8.07 -0.09 -3.83
N SER A 498 8.32 0.57 -4.97
CA SER A 498 7.40 0.52 -6.11
C SER A 498 7.38 -0.86 -6.77
N PHE A 499 8.56 -1.47 -6.99
CA PHE A 499 8.71 -2.83 -7.49
C PHE A 499 8.00 -3.85 -6.60
N SER A 500 8.30 -3.85 -5.29
CA SER A 500 7.74 -4.80 -4.33
C SER A 500 6.23 -4.72 -4.27
N THR A 501 5.66 -3.51 -4.29
CA THR A 501 4.21 -3.30 -4.23
C THR A 501 3.52 -3.49 -5.58
N ALA A 502 4.21 -3.35 -6.71
CA ALA A 502 3.72 -3.69 -8.04
C ALA A 502 3.70 -5.21 -8.26
N ALA A 503 4.71 -5.93 -7.76
CA ALA A 503 4.85 -7.38 -7.95
C ALA A 503 3.68 -8.20 -7.37
N VAL A 504 3.03 -7.67 -6.34
CA VAL A 504 1.89 -8.29 -5.63
C VAL A 504 0.55 -7.61 -5.94
N GLU A 505 0.50 -6.72 -6.93
CA GLU A 505 -0.73 -6.01 -7.31
C GLU A 505 -1.63 -6.91 -8.15
N LEU A 506 -2.84 -7.17 -7.64
CA LEU A 506 -3.84 -7.96 -8.33
C LEU A 506 -5.04 -7.14 -8.82
N SER A 507 -5.42 -6.06 -8.15
CA SER A 507 -6.72 -5.42 -8.40
C SER A 507 -6.86 -4.83 -9.80
N ALA A 508 -5.85 -4.10 -10.28
CA ALA A 508 -5.86 -3.57 -11.65
C ALA A 508 -5.51 -4.69 -12.64
N THR A 509 -4.54 -5.52 -12.28
CA THR A 509 -4.08 -6.66 -13.08
C THR A 509 -5.21 -7.62 -13.47
N LEU A 510 -6.07 -8.01 -12.53
CA LEU A 510 -7.16 -8.96 -12.75
C LEU A 510 -8.17 -8.44 -13.78
N MET A 511 -8.30 -7.12 -13.93
CA MET A 511 -9.17 -6.49 -14.92
C MET A 511 -8.53 -6.39 -16.32
N LEU A 512 -7.20 -6.35 -16.40
CA LEU A 512 -6.46 -6.07 -17.63
C LEU A 512 -5.86 -7.32 -18.29
N VAL A 513 -5.63 -8.39 -17.52
CA VAL A 513 -5.12 -9.65 -18.07
C VAL A 513 -6.19 -10.34 -18.91
N GLN A 514 -5.94 -10.48 -20.21
CA GLN A 514 -6.81 -11.20 -21.14
C GLN A 514 -6.26 -12.58 -21.54
N SER A 515 -4.94 -12.77 -21.46
CA SER A 515 -4.27 -14.02 -21.80
C SER A 515 -3.33 -14.46 -20.68
N ASN A 516 -3.22 -15.77 -20.46
CA ASN A 516 -2.25 -16.35 -19.52
C ASN A 516 -0.79 -16.03 -19.88
N SER A 517 -0.50 -15.75 -21.16
CA SER A 517 0.85 -15.36 -21.61
C SER A 517 1.29 -14.02 -21.04
N ASP A 518 0.35 -13.13 -20.73
CA ASP A 518 0.59 -11.78 -20.22
C ASP A 518 0.26 -11.66 -18.73
N ALA A 519 -0.14 -12.76 -18.09
CA ALA A 519 -0.49 -12.76 -16.69
C ALA A 519 0.79 -12.63 -15.82
N PRO A 520 0.82 -11.73 -14.83
CA PRO A 520 1.86 -11.72 -13.82
C PRO A 520 1.53 -12.71 -12.70
N LEU A 521 2.51 -12.92 -11.82
CA LEU A 521 2.46 -13.79 -10.65
C LEU A 521 1.20 -13.61 -9.79
N ALA A 522 0.80 -12.38 -9.50
CA ALA A 522 -0.39 -12.11 -8.69
C ALA A 522 -1.67 -12.71 -9.29
N TYR A 523 -1.82 -12.67 -10.62
CA TYR A 523 -2.94 -13.28 -11.33
C TYR A 523 -2.88 -14.81 -11.26
N GLY A 524 -1.72 -15.39 -11.56
CA GLY A 524 -1.52 -16.85 -11.50
C GLY A 524 -1.82 -17.41 -10.11
N LEU A 525 -1.40 -16.71 -9.05
CA LEU A 525 -1.73 -17.05 -7.66
C LEU A 525 -3.24 -17.12 -7.44
N TYR A 526 -3.96 -16.08 -7.87
CA TYR A 526 -5.40 -15.98 -7.68
C TYR A 526 -6.14 -17.11 -8.40
N VAL A 527 -5.76 -17.42 -9.64
CA VAL A 527 -6.38 -18.51 -10.40
C VAL A 527 -6.08 -19.88 -9.77
N PHE A 528 -4.84 -20.13 -9.36
CA PHE A 528 -4.49 -21.40 -8.71
C PHE A 528 -5.25 -21.61 -7.39
N MET A 529 -5.39 -20.56 -6.59
CA MET A 529 -6.04 -20.62 -5.27
C MET A 529 -7.55 -20.90 -5.33
N GLN A 530 -8.20 -20.69 -6.48
CA GLN A 530 -9.64 -20.95 -6.64
C GLN A 530 -9.99 -22.44 -6.71
N SER A 531 -9.06 -23.32 -7.08
CA SER A 531 -9.31 -24.76 -7.18
C SER A 531 -8.57 -25.53 -6.09
N ALA A 532 -9.19 -26.58 -5.55
CA ALA A 532 -8.56 -27.41 -4.51
C ALA A 532 -7.22 -28.01 -4.98
N ALA A 533 -7.17 -28.51 -6.22
CA ALA A 533 -5.94 -29.05 -6.82
C ALA A 533 -4.87 -27.98 -7.08
N GLY A 534 -5.28 -26.73 -7.34
CA GLY A 534 -4.38 -25.61 -7.58
C GLY A 534 -3.82 -24.96 -6.32
N ARG A 535 -4.40 -25.20 -5.14
CA ARG A 535 -3.95 -24.57 -3.88
C ARG A 535 -2.49 -24.91 -3.52
N GLY A 536 -2.04 -26.14 -3.74
CA GLY A 536 -0.64 -26.52 -3.53
C GLY A 536 0.34 -25.77 -4.44
N PRO A 537 0.19 -25.85 -5.79
CA PRO A 537 1.01 -25.09 -6.73
C PRO A 537 0.92 -23.57 -6.53
N GLY A 538 -0.27 -23.05 -6.27
CA GLY A 538 -0.46 -21.63 -5.96
C GLY A 538 0.24 -21.23 -4.67
N ALA A 539 0.32 -22.11 -3.66
CA ALA A 539 1.04 -21.83 -2.42
C ALA A 539 2.55 -21.80 -2.65
N ALA A 540 3.08 -22.72 -3.45
CA ALA A 540 4.47 -22.69 -3.90
C ALA A 540 4.80 -21.40 -4.68
N LEU A 541 3.93 -20.98 -5.60
CA LEU A 541 4.06 -19.69 -6.28
C LEU A 541 3.99 -18.52 -5.28
N GLY A 542 3.19 -18.64 -4.22
CA GLY A 542 3.06 -17.65 -3.16
C GLY A 542 4.33 -17.52 -2.33
N VAL A 543 4.97 -18.64 -1.99
CA VAL A 543 6.28 -18.68 -1.35
C VAL A 543 7.33 -18.02 -2.24
N VAL A 544 7.32 -18.28 -3.56
CA VAL A 544 8.21 -17.59 -4.52
C VAL A 544 7.98 -16.08 -4.51
N ALA A 545 6.71 -15.63 -4.47
CA ALA A 545 6.37 -14.22 -4.36
C ALA A 545 6.95 -13.57 -3.09
N VAL A 546 6.76 -14.24 -1.95
CA VAL A 546 7.25 -13.78 -0.65
C VAL A 546 8.77 -13.67 -0.66
N ILE A 547 9.47 -14.69 -1.17
CA ILE A 547 10.94 -14.70 -1.28
C ILE A 547 11.41 -13.57 -2.19
N LEU A 548 10.77 -13.37 -3.34
CA LEU A 548 11.12 -12.31 -4.29
C LEU A 548 10.99 -10.92 -3.66
N VAL A 549 9.86 -10.64 -2.99
CA VAL A 549 9.62 -9.35 -2.34
C VAL A 549 10.53 -9.17 -1.11
N ALA A 550 10.75 -10.22 -0.33
CA ALA A 550 11.66 -10.19 0.82
C ALA A 550 13.11 -9.92 0.38
N ALA A 551 13.58 -10.61 -0.66
CA ALA A 551 14.92 -10.41 -1.22
C ALA A 551 15.10 -8.96 -1.72
N CYS A 552 14.13 -8.41 -2.44
CA CYS A 552 14.19 -7.02 -2.89
C CYS A 552 14.23 -6.04 -1.72
N THR A 553 13.37 -6.23 -0.73
CA THR A 553 13.31 -5.38 0.48
C THR A 553 14.62 -5.44 1.27
N PHE A 554 15.19 -6.64 1.43
CA PHE A 554 16.48 -6.84 2.08
C PHE A 554 17.62 -6.17 1.31
N LEU A 555 17.66 -6.32 -0.01
CA LEU A 555 18.66 -5.69 -0.87
C LEU A 555 18.60 -4.15 -0.77
N SER A 556 17.39 -3.58 -0.73
CA SER A 556 17.18 -2.14 -0.51
C SER A 556 17.78 -1.69 0.82
N HIS A 557 17.47 -2.40 1.90
CA HIS A 557 17.99 -2.07 3.22
C HIS A 557 19.52 -2.08 3.24
N LEU A 558 20.15 -3.12 2.69
CA LEU A 558 21.61 -3.24 2.62
C LEU A 558 22.25 -2.08 1.84
N ILE A 559 21.67 -1.68 0.72
CA ILE A 559 22.23 -0.61 -0.11
C ILE A 559 22.01 0.76 0.53
N ILE A 560 20.85 1.00 1.15
CA ILE A 560 20.59 2.22 1.92
C ILE A 560 21.60 2.35 3.06
N GLU A 561 21.80 1.28 3.83
CA GLU A 561 22.75 1.27 4.95
C GLU A 561 24.18 1.51 4.48
N ARG A 562 24.60 0.87 3.38
CA ARG A 562 25.91 1.13 2.75
C ARG A 562 26.04 2.58 2.28
N SER A 563 24.99 3.14 1.68
CA SER A 563 25.00 4.54 1.23
C SER A 563 25.08 5.53 2.39
N GLN A 564 24.49 5.21 3.54
CA GLN A 564 24.57 6.05 4.75
C GLN A 564 25.96 5.97 5.39
N LYS A 565 26.53 4.75 5.48
CA LYS A 565 27.91 4.54 5.96
C LYS A 565 28.95 5.24 5.08
N ALA A 566 28.83 5.13 3.75
CA ALA A 566 29.73 5.78 2.80
C ALA A 566 29.69 7.32 2.89
N LYS A 567 28.61 7.90 3.40
CA LYS A 567 28.46 9.35 3.61
C LYS A 567 28.87 9.81 5.01
N GLY A 568 29.41 8.93 5.85
CA GLY A 568 29.78 9.25 7.24
C GLY A 568 28.58 9.60 8.15
N MET A 569 27.36 9.22 7.74
CA MET A 569 26.11 9.52 8.46
C MET A 569 25.57 8.32 9.25
N GLY A 570 26.29 7.19 9.27
CA GLY A 570 25.93 6.02 10.08
C GLY A 570 26.64 6.08 11.44
N HIS A 571 25.87 6.19 12.52
CA HIS A 571 26.33 5.90 13.88
C HIS A 571 26.33 4.40 14.15
#